data_AF-A0AAF1KMZ7-F1
#
_entry.id   AF-A0AAF1KMZ7-F1
#
_cell.length_a   1.000
_cell.length_b   1.000
_cell.length_c   1.000
_cell.angle_alpha   90.00
_cell.angle_beta   90.00
_cell.angle_gamma   90.00
#
_symmetry.space_group_name_H-M   'P 1'
#
loop_
_entity.id
_entity.type
_entity.pdbx_description
1 polymer ?
#
loop_
_entity_poly.entity_id
_entity_poly.type
_entity_poly.pdbx_seq_one_letter_code
_entity_poly.pdbx_strand_id
1 'polypeptide(L)'
;MRRQPFLGPDGAFTALLSLLVVLGSLGVTLLLVFTQVRRVARASPVTGQGARALVLGFRLTGGAPCAVYQARLLRAARLAADDPRMVLVLLGGVTDGNTVSEAAAGRDFLSAHGVATSRVVVEEASRHTLENLRAYREGFAPAPTPDLLVTSRAHLARGLAMAEGLGLRLVPCAAEDAPRVPFVALLREAVLLHWYQVGSVFAHATNNRHMLARIR
;
A
#
# COMPACT_ATOMS: atom_id res chain seq x y z
N MET A 1 4.39 -19.37 16.71
CA MET A 1 5.45 -18.39 16.35
C MET A 1 5.17 -17.06 17.04
N ARG A 2 6.09 -16.58 17.88
CA ARG A 2 6.01 -15.24 18.52
C ARG A 2 6.16 -14.20 17.42
N ARG A 3 5.10 -13.41 17.17
CA ARG A 3 5.02 -12.46 16.06
C ARG A 3 5.81 -11.19 16.41
N GLN A 4 6.72 -10.77 15.53
CA GLN A 4 7.56 -9.58 15.73
C GLN A 4 6.70 -8.29 15.66
N PRO A 5 6.94 -7.29 16.53
CA PRO A 5 6.27 -6.00 16.44
C PRO A 5 6.68 -5.24 15.17
N PHE A 6 5.75 -4.43 14.64
CA PHE A 6 5.99 -3.57 13.47
C PHE A 6 7.24 -2.68 13.65
N LEU A 7 7.40 -2.09 14.83
CA LEU A 7 8.61 -1.40 15.29
C LEU A 7 9.49 -2.38 16.09
N GLY A 8 10.24 -3.22 15.38
CA GLY A 8 11.42 -3.88 15.98
C GLY A 8 12.55 -2.86 16.24
N PRO A 9 13.65 -3.29 16.88
CA PRO A 9 14.83 -2.44 17.11
C PRO A 9 15.34 -1.77 15.82
N ASP A 10 15.33 -2.47 14.69
CA ASP A 10 15.69 -1.88 13.38
C ASP A 10 14.73 -0.76 12.96
N GLY A 11 13.44 -0.87 13.30
CA GLY A 11 12.43 0.14 13.00
C GLY A 11 12.69 1.42 13.79
N ALA A 12 12.98 1.30 15.09
CA ALA A 12 13.35 2.43 15.93
C ALA A 12 14.67 3.07 15.46
N PHE A 13 15.68 2.26 15.14
CA PHE A 13 16.96 2.73 14.60
C PHE A 13 16.78 3.51 13.29
N THR A 14 16.07 2.95 12.32
CA THR A 14 15.84 3.63 11.03
C THR A 14 14.95 4.86 11.16
N ALA A 15 14.03 4.91 12.12
CA ALA A 15 13.25 6.10 12.42
C ALA A 15 14.15 7.22 12.99
N LEU A 16 15.05 6.89 13.91
CA LEU A 16 16.06 7.83 14.43
C LEU A 16 16.99 8.30 13.33
N LEU A 17 17.51 7.38 12.50
CA LEU A 17 18.37 7.73 11.37
C LEU A 17 17.64 8.67 10.39
N SER A 18 16.38 8.37 10.09
CA SER A 18 15.52 9.23 9.27
C SER A 18 15.40 10.64 9.86
N LEU A 19 15.18 10.74 11.19
CA LEU A 19 15.14 12.03 11.87
C LEU A 19 16.48 12.78 11.77
N LEU A 20 17.61 12.10 11.98
CA LEU A 20 18.94 12.71 11.87
C LEU A 20 19.22 13.21 10.45
N VAL A 21 18.80 12.47 9.42
CA VAL A 21 18.92 12.91 8.01
C VAL A 21 18.05 14.15 7.74
N VAL A 22 16.84 14.22 8.28
CA VAL A 22 15.98 15.40 8.17
C VAL A 22 16.63 16.61 8.85
N LEU A 23 17.14 16.45 10.08
CA LEU A 23 17.77 17.53 10.82
C LEU A 23 19.08 17.99 10.16
N GLY A 24 19.94 17.05 9.75
CA GLY A 24 21.22 17.34 9.11
C GLY A 24 21.07 17.99 7.73
N SER A 25 19.97 17.73 7.03
CA SER A 25 19.63 18.40 5.76
C SER A 25 18.78 19.67 5.94
N LEU A 26 18.55 20.12 7.18
CA LEU A 26 17.66 21.25 7.50
C LEU A 26 16.25 21.12 6.90
N GLY A 27 15.74 19.88 6.80
CA GLY A 27 14.41 19.57 6.29
C GLY A 27 14.33 19.42 4.76
N VAL A 28 15.41 19.63 4.01
CA VAL A 28 15.41 19.54 2.54
C VAL A 28 14.99 18.15 2.05
N THR A 29 15.49 17.07 2.67
CA THR A 29 15.12 15.71 2.25
C THR A 29 13.63 15.42 2.44
N LEU A 30 13.05 15.83 3.57
CA LEU A 30 11.62 15.68 3.83
C LEU A 30 10.78 16.52 2.86
N LEU A 31 11.23 17.73 2.52
CA LEU A 31 10.58 18.57 1.53
C LEU A 31 10.55 17.89 0.16
N LEU A 32 11.67 17.31 -0.29
CA LEU A 32 11.73 16.56 -1.55
C LEU A 32 10.74 15.40 -1.56
N VAL A 33 10.72 14.58 -0.50
CA VAL A 33 9.78 13.46 -0.37
C VAL A 33 8.33 13.96 -0.31
N PHE A 34 8.06 15.06 0.39
CA PHE A 34 6.73 15.67 0.41
C PHE A 34 6.28 16.12 -0.99
N THR A 35 7.18 16.75 -1.77
CA THR A 35 6.85 17.11 -3.16
C THR A 35 6.60 15.88 -4.02
N GLN A 36 7.36 14.79 -3.84
CA GLN A 36 7.13 13.52 -4.52
C GLN A 36 5.75 12.95 -4.19
N VAL A 37 5.40 12.83 -2.91
CA VAL A 37 4.08 12.33 -2.45
C VAL A 37 2.97 13.19 -3.04
N ARG A 38 3.09 14.52 -2.98
CA ARG A 38 2.10 15.45 -3.56
C ARG A 38 1.97 15.31 -5.07
N ARG A 39 3.07 15.12 -5.80
CA ARG A 39 3.06 14.91 -7.26
C ARG A 39 2.35 13.62 -7.63
N VAL A 40 2.73 12.49 -7.01
CA VAL A 40 2.08 11.19 -7.23
C VAL A 40 0.59 11.27 -6.90
N ALA A 41 0.23 11.79 -5.71
CA ALA A 41 -1.15 11.91 -5.29
C ALA A 41 -2.04 12.71 -6.27
N ARG A 42 -1.47 13.73 -6.93
CA ARG A 42 -2.18 14.56 -7.92
C ARG A 42 -2.23 13.93 -9.31
N ALA A 43 -1.13 13.35 -9.76
CA ALA A 43 -0.97 12.85 -11.12
C ALA A 43 -1.49 11.43 -11.33
N SER A 44 -1.67 10.64 -10.25
CA SER A 44 -2.13 9.26 -10.40
C SER A 44 -3.52 9.20 -11.05
N PRO A 45 -3.67 8.37 -12.09
CA PRO A 45 -4.92 8.21 -12.80
C PRO A 45 -5.93 7.45 -11.96
N VAL A 46 -7.20 7.58 -12.34
CA VAL A 46 -8.35 6.92 -11.71
C VAL A 46 -8.86 5.74 -12.55
N THR A 47 -8.25 5.55 -13.71
CA THR A 47 -8.48 4.44 -14.65
C THR A 47 -7.13 3.81 -14.97
N GLY A 48 -7.15 2.62 -15.57
CA GLY A 48 -5.93 1.95 -16.00
C GLY A 48 -6.24 0.58 -16.57
N GLN A 49 -5.28 0.04 -17.33
CA GLN A 49 -5.30 -1.34 -17.78
C GLN A 49 -4.19 -2.10 -17.06
N GLY A 50 -4.51 -3.28 -16.56
CA GLY A 50 -3.57 -4.17 -15.90
C GLY A 50 -4.16 -5.57 -15.81
N ALA A 51 -3.32 -6.58 -15.59
CA ALA A 51 -3.81 -7.95 -15.48
C ALA A 51 -4.72 -8.15 -14.26
N ARG A 52 -4.37 -7.49 -13.15
CA ARG A 52 -5.11 -7.52 -11.88
C ARG A 52 -5.16 -6.13 -11.26
N ALA A 53 -6.12 -5.94 -10.34
CA ALA A 53 -6.15 -4.76 -9.48
C ALA A 53 -5.92 -5.16 -8.02
N LEU A 54 -4.77 -4.76 -7.47
CA LEU A 54 -4.39 -4.98 -6.08
C LEU A 54 -4.97 -3.87 -5.23
N VAL A 55 -5.92 -4.20 -4.37
CA VAL A 55 -6.56 -3.25 -3.48
C VAL A 55 -5.96 -3.39 -2.10
N LEU A 56 -5.25 -2.35 -1.66
CA LEU A 56 -4.72 -2.33 -0.29
C LEU A 56 -5.87 -2.12 0.69
N GLY A 57 -5.95 -3.04 1.66
CA GLY A 57 -6.78 -2.95 2.85
C GLY A 57 -6.55 -1.67 3.64
N PHE A 58 -7.54 -1.37 4.46
CA PHE A 58 -7.50 -0.29 5.44
C PHE A 58 -8.47 -0.63 6.57
N ARG A 59 -8.50 0.24 7.58
CA ARG A 59 -9.29 0.09 8.80
C ARG A 59 -10.74 -0.34 8.55
N LEU A 60 -11.19 -1.30 9.36
CA LEU A 60 -12.59 -1.64 9.56
C LEU A 60 -13.19 -0.85 10.74
N THR A 61 -14.50 -0.61 10.70
CA THR A 61 -15.28 0.00 11.78
C THR A 61 -16.48 -0.89 12.02
N GLY A 62 -16.52 -1.54 13.19
CA GLY A 62 -17.58 -2.51 13.50
C GLY A 62 -17.62 -3.70 12.54
N GLY A 63 -16.46 -4.16 12.03
CA GLY A 63 -16.38 -5.24 11.05
C GLY A 63 -16.65 -4.84 9.59
N ALA A 64 -17.04 -3.59 9.31
CA ALA A 64 -17.29 -3.11 7.96
C ALA A 64 -16.19 -2.16 7.45
N PRO A 65 -15.93 -2.08 6.13
CA PRO A 65 -14.99 -1.11 5.56
C PRO A 65 -15.35 0.33 5.94
N CYS A 66 -14.40 1.10 6.47
CA CYS A 66 -14.63 2.54 6.70
C CYS A 66 -14.63 3.32 5.38
N ALA A 67 -15.05 4.59 5.40
CA ALA A 67 -15.21 5.41 4.19
C ALA A 67 -13.97 5.45 3.27
N VAL A 68 -12.77 5.50 3.85
CA VAL A 68 -11.51 5.47 3.07
C VAL A 68 -11.33 4.12 2.37
N TYR A 69 -11.68 3.02 3.04
CA TYR A 69 -11.56 1.70 2.43
C TYR A 69 -12.65 1.48 1.37
N GLN A 70 -13.89 1.90 1.65
CA GLN A 70 -15.00 1.88 0.69
C GLN A 70 -14.64 2.60 -0.61
N ALA A 71 -13.98 3.77 -0.55
CA ALA A 71 -13.53 4.48 -1.75
C ALA A 71 -12.58 3.63 -2.62
N ARG A 72 -11.69 2.84 -2.00
CA ARG A 72 -10.79 1.93 -2.72
C ARG A 72 -11.55 0.76 -3.35
N LEU A 73 -12.50 0.19 -2.61
CA LEU A 73 -13.34 -0.92 -3.09
C LEU A 73 -14.25 -0.46 -4.23
N LEU A 74 -14.86 0.72 -4.12
CA LEU A 74 -15.68 1.29 -5.20
C LEU A 74 -14.84 1.58 -6.45
N ARG A 75 -13.59 2.04 -6.31
CA ARG A 75 -12.66 2.14 -7.45
C ARG A 75 -12.42 0.78 -8.10
N ALA A 76 -12.16 -0.24 -7.29
CA ALA A 76 -11.93 -1.59 -7.77
C ALA A 76 -13.17 -2.17 -8.49
N ALA A 77 -14.37 -1.92 -7.97
CA ALA A 77 -15.63 -2.30 -8.60
C ALA A 77 -15.81 -1.63 -9.97
N ARG A 78 -15.47 -0.34 -10.11
CA ARG A 78 -15.49 0.36 -11.40
C ARG A 78 -14.51 -0.25 -12.39
N LEU A 79 -13.26 -0.51 -11.98
CA LEU A 79 -12.28 -1.20 -12.84
C LEU A 79 -12.76 -2.59 -13.28
N ALA A 80 -13.45 -3.33 -12.40
CA ALA A 80 -14.02 -4.64 -12.72
C ALA A 80 -15.24 -4.57 -13.64
N ALA A 81 -15.98 -3.45 -13.63
CA ALA A 81 -17.06 -3.19 -14.57
C ALA A 81 -16.53 -2.80 -15.95
N ASP A 82 -15.47 -1.98 -15.99
CA ASP A 82 -14.84 -1.51 -17.23
C ASP A 82 -14.10 -2.65 -17.98
N ASP A 83 -13.52 -3.62 -17.25
CA ASP A 83 -12.93 -4.83 -17.82
C ASP A 83 -13.50 -6.09 -17.13
N PRO A 84 -14.39 -6.84 -17.80
CA PRO A 84 -14.96 -8.09 -17.27
C PRO A 84 -13.93 -9.17 -16.92
N ARG A 85 -12.70 -9.10 -17.44
CA ARG A 85 -11.62 -10.05 -17.14
C ARG A 85 -10.77 -9.62 -15.94
N MET A 86 -10.93 -8.40 -15.44
CA MET A 86 -10.17 -7.88 -14.31
C MET A 86 -10.40 -8.77 -13.08
N VAL A 87 -9.32 -9.29 -12.52
CA VAL A 87 -9.32 -9.98 -11.22
C VAL A 87 -8.91 -8.99 -10.14
N LEU A 88 -9.69 -8.93 -9.07
CA LEU A 88 -9.42 -8.08 -7.91
C LEU A 88 -8.67 -8.90 -6.86
N VAL A 89 -7.56 -8.36 -6.36
CA VAL A 89 -6.77 -8.97 -5.30
C VAL A 89 -6.82 -8.05 -4.09
N LEU A 90 -7.56 -8.46 -3.05
CA LEU A 90 -7.69 -7.69 -1.82
C LEU A 90 -6.62 -8.13 -0.84
N LEU A 91 -5.81 -7.18 -0.37
CA LEU A 91 -4.70 -7.45 0.52
C LEU A 91 -4.96 -6.82 1.88
N GLY A 92 -5.12 -7.61 2.94
CA GLY A 92 -5.27 -7.10 4.29
C GLY A 92 -5.82 -8.14 5.25
N GLY A 93 -5.08 -8.41 6.32
CA GLY A 93 -5.46 -9.36 7.36
C GLY A 93 -6.29 -8.75 8.48
N VAL A 94 -6.26 -9.42 9.63
CA VAL A 94 -7.00 -9.01 10.83
C VAL A 94 -6.22 -7.95 11.61
N THR A 95 -6.77 -6.74 11.67
CA THR A 95 -6.20 -5.56 12.32
C THR A 95 -7.17 -4.98 13.36
N ASP A 96 -6.69 -4.08 14.22
CA ASP A 96 -7.50 -3.28 15.15
C ASP A 96 -8.47 -4.07 16.06
N GLY A 97 -8.12 -5.32 16.42
CA GLY A 97 -8.92 -6.18 17.29
C GLY A 97 -10.18 -6.74 16.66
N ASN A 98 -10.34 -6.61 15.33
CA ASN A 98 -11.47 -7.19 14.60
C ASN A 98 -11.42 -8.73 14.61
N THR A 99 -12.56 -9.36 14.36
CA THR A 99 -12.67 -10.82 14.18
C THR A 99 -12.58 -11.25 12.72
N VAL A 100 -12.71 -10.29 11.79
CA VAL A 100 -12.69 -10.49 10.34
C VAL A 100 -11.51 -9.72 9.75
N SER A 101 -10.91 -10.25 8.68
CA SER A 101 -9.83 -9.59 7.95
C SER A 101 -10.35 -8.43 7.11
N GLU A 102 -9.49 -7.45 6.84
CA GLU A 102 -9.82 -6.34 5.94
C GLU A 102 -10.20 -6.86 4.54
N ALA A 103 -9.46 -7.85 4.02
CA ALA A 103 -9.73 -8.43 2.71
C ALA A 103 -11.06 -9.18 2.64
N ALA A 104 -11.44 -9.95 3.67
CA ALA A 104 -12.74 -10.62 3.71
C ALA A 104 -13.90 -9.62 3.76
N ALA A 105 -13.82 -8.61 4.62
CA ALA A 105 -14.82 -7.55 4.70
C ALA A 105 -14.92 -6.76 3.37
N GLY A 106 -13.79 -6.56 2.68
CA GLY A 106 -13.75 -5.95 1.37
C GLY A 106 -14.41 -6.80 0.27
N ARG A 107 -14.22 -8.12 0.29
CA ARG A 107 -14.86 -9.05 -0.65
C ARG A 107 -16.38 -9.01 -0.49
N ASP A 108 -16.87 -9.03 0.75
CA ASP A 108 -18.29 -9.02 1.03
C ASP A 108 -18.93 -7.69 0.60
N PHE A 109 -18.22 -6.57 0.83
CA PHE A 109 -18.60 -5.26 0.31
C PHE A 109 -18.68 -5.25 -1.23
N LEU A 110 -17.68 -5.78 -1.93
CA LEU A 110 -17.67 -5.82 -3.40
C LEU A 110 -18.79 -6.70 -3.97
N SER A 111 -19.07 -7.84 -3.32
CA SER A 111 -20.19 -8.71 -3.67
C SER A 111 -21.53 -7.96 -3.59
N ALA A 112 -21.74 -7.20 -2.52
CA ALA A 112 -22.91 -6.34 -2.37
C ALA A 112 -23.00 -5.21 -3.42
N HIS A 113 -21.89 -4.89 -4.09
CA HIS A 113 -21.80 -3.90 -5.18
C HIS A 113 -21.72 -4.55 -6.57
N GLY A 114 -22.15 -5.81 -6.70
CA GLY A 114 -22.33 -6.47 -7.99
C GLY A 114 -21.06 -7.10 -8.58
N VAL A 115 -19.96 -7.17 -7.83
CA VAL A 115 -18.76 -7.89 -8.27
C VAL A 115 -18.86 -9.37 -7.90
N ALA A 116 -18.81 -10.24 -8.90
CA ALA A 116 -18.81 -11.69 -8.68
C ALA A 116 -17.63 -12.11 -7.80
N THR A 117 -17.91 -12.87 -6.73
CA THR A 117 -16.88 -13.33 -5.77
C THR A 117 -15.81 -14.20 -6.42
N SER A 118 -16.14 -14.91 -7.52
CA SER A 118 -15.17 -15.67 -8.33
C SER A 118 -14.08 -14.80 -8.97
N ARG A 119 -14.29 -13.49 -9.06
CA ARG A 119 -13.30 -12.51 -9.57
C ARG A 119 -12.50 -11.84 -8.46
N VAL A 120 -12.73 -12.20 -7.20
CA VAL A 120 -12.09 -11.59 -6.02
C VAL A 120 -11.23 -12.62 -5.31
N VAL A 121 -9.93 -12.38 -5.27
CA VAL A 121 -8.96 -13.16 -4.48
C VAL A 121 -8.62 -12.36 -3.22
N VAL A 122 -8.53 -13.04 -2.08
CA VAL A 122 -8.24 -12.42 -0.78
C VAL A 122 -6.91 -12.93 -0.21
N GLU A 123 -6.15 -12.03 0.36
CA GLU A 123 -4.95 -12.32 1.16
C GLU A 123 -5.16 -11.75 2.57
N GLU A 124 -5.20 -12.63 3.57
CA GLU A 124 -5.72 -12.34 4.92
C GLU A 124 -4.67 -12.48 6.04
N ALA A 125 -3.43 -12.85 5.73
CA ALA A 125 -2.38 -13.08 6.71
C ALA A 125 -1.64 -11.78 7.10
N SER A 126 -1.56 -10.83 6.17
CA SER A 126 -0.73 -9.63 6.31
C SER A 126 -1.30 -8.56 7.23
N ARG A 127 -0.44 -7.80 7.92
CA ARG A 127 -0.84 -6.73 8.87
C ARG A 127 -0.54 -5.33 8.40
N HIS A 128 0.30 -5.19 7.39
CA HIS A 128 0.72 -3.89 6.88
C HIS A 128 1.15 -4.00 5.42
N THR A 129 1.18 -2.85 4.73
CA THR A 129 1.44 -2.74 3.28
C THR A 129 2.62 -3.58 2.78
N LEU A 130 3.72 -3.64 3.52
CA LEU A 130 4.89 -4.41 3.09
C LEU A 130 4.69 -5.93 3.17
N GLU A 131 3.94 -6.43 4.15
CA GLU A 131 3.56 -7.85 4.23
C GLU A 131 2.56 -8.18 3.12
N ASN A 132 1.57 -7.30 2.91
CA ASN A 132 0.58 -7.44 1.83
C ASN A 132 1.27 -7.65 0.48
N LEU A 133 2.26 -6.80 0.16
CA LEU A 133 2.98 -6.86 -1.11
C LEU A 133 3.94 -8.06 -1.19
N ARG A 134 4.53 -8.51 -0.07
CA ARG A 134 5.31 -9.75 -0.04
C ARG A 134 4.45 -10.98 -0.30
N ALA A 135 3.36 -11.11 0.45
CA ALA A 135 2.42 -12.21 0.31
C ALA A 135 1.87 -12.27 -1.12
N TYR A 136 1.58 -11.09 -1.70
CA TYR A 136 1.23 -11.00 -3.11
C TYR A 136 2.33 -11.52 -4.04
N ARG A 137 3.58 -11.07 -3.87
CA ARG A 137 4.69 -11.53 -4.71
C ARG A 137 4.91 -13.05 -4.62
N GLU A 138 4.77 -13.63 -3.43
CA GLU A 138 5.01 -15.05 -3.19
C GLU A 138 3.85 -15.93 -3.66
N GLY A 139 2.61 -15.42 -3.55
CA GLY A 139 1.40 -16.18 -3.91
C GLY A 139 0.97 -16.05 -5.37
N PHE A 140 1.51 -15.09 -6.12
CA PHE A 140 1.03 -14.78 -7.46
C PHE A 140 2.16 -14.80 -8.50
N ALA A 141 1.92 -15.55 -9.59
CA ALA A 141 2.83 -15.53 -10.73
C ALA A 141 2.90 -14.12 -11.36
N PRO A 142 4.06 -13.75 -11.93
CA PRO A 142 4.19 -12.53 -12.73
C PRO A 142 3.15 -12.52 -13.84
N ALA A 143 2.45 -11.39 -13.99
CA ALA A 143 1.53 -11.18 -15.09
C ALA A 143 2.27 -10.62 -16.33
N PRO A 144 1.75 -10.88 -17.54
CA PRO A 144 2.32 -10.33 -18.78
C PRO A 144 2.20 -8.81 -18.87
N THR A 145 1.23 -8.21 -18.18
CA THR A 145 1.08 -6.76 -18.02
C THR A 145 1.17 -6.38 -16.54
N PRO A 146 1.68 -5.19 -16.20
CA PRO A 146 1.74 -4.73 -14.82
C PRO A 146 0.36 -4.71 -14.16
N ASP A 147 0.32 -5.05 -12.88
CA ASP A 147 -0.92 -4.96 -12.10
C ASP A 147 -1.15 -3.52 -11.61
N LEU A 148 -2.42 -3.17 -11.40
CA LEU A 148 -2.81 -1.87 -10.83
C LEU A 148 -2.69 -1.92 -9.31
N LEU A 149 -2.10 -0.89 -8.72
CA LEU A 149 -2.14 -0.64 -7.27
C LEU A 149 -3.26 0.35 -6.96
N VAL A 150 -4.34 -0.17 -6.37
CA VAL A 150 -5.50 0.62 -5.93
C VAL A 150 -5.37 0.96 -4.45
N THR A 151 -5.17 2.25 -4.17
CA THR A 151 -5.20 2.78 -2.80
C THR A 151 -5.53 4.27 -2.79
N SER A 152 -5.59 4.87 -1.60
CA SER A 152 -5.80 6.30 -1.43
C SER A 152 -4.67 7.11 -2.07
N ARG A 153 -4.98 8.24 -2.70
CA ARG A 153 -4.02 9.12 -3.38
C ARG A 153 -2.78 9.43 -2.56
N ALA A 154 -2.96 9.75 -1.27
CA ALA A 154 -1.86 10.05 -0.36
C ALA A 154 -0.88 8.87 -0.21
N HIS A 155 -1.39 7.65 -0.26
CA HIS A 155 -0.65 6.42 0.04
C HIS A 155 0.06 5.80 -1.17
N LEU A 156 -0.30 6.21 -2.39
CA LEU A 156 0.25 5.64 -3.63
C LEU A 156 1.77 5.72 -3.71
N ALA A 157 2.37 6.87 -3.38
CA ALA A 157 3.82 7.04 -3.46
C ALA A 157 4.57 6.02 -2.58
N ARG A 158 4.07 5.78 -1.36
CA ARG A 158 4.67 4.82 -0.43
C ARG A 158 4.40 3.39 -0.85
N GLY A 159 3.19 3.07 -1.28
CA GLY A 159 2.85 1.74 -1.78
C GLY A 159 3.70 1.34 -2.99
N LEU A 160 3.89 2.25 -3.95
CA LEU A 160 4.75 2.04 -5.12
C LEU A 160 6.23 1.84 -4.73
N ALA A 161 6.76 2.68 -3.83
CA ALA A 161 8.15 2.53 -3.38
C ALA A 161 8.42 1.20 -2.64
N MET A 162 7.43 0.72 -1.87
CA MET A 162 7.49 -0.59 -1.23
C MET A 162 7.41 -1.73 -2.26
N ALA A 163 6.54 -1.61 -3.26
CA ALA A 163 6.43 -2.58 -4.34
C ALA A 163 7.73 -2.68 -5.15
N GLU A 164 8.33 -1.54 -5.51
CA GLU A 164 9.59 -1.48 -6.23
C GLU A 164 10.74 -2.15 -5.45
N GLY A 165 10.82 -1.91 -4.13
CA GLY A 165 11.81 -2.58 -3.26
C GLY A 165 11.69 -4.10 -3.24
N LEU A 166 10.48 -4.63 -3.44
CA LEU A 166 10.18 -6.05 -3.56
C LEU A 166 10.36 -6.61 -4.98
N GLY A 167 10.74 -5.77 -5.95
CA GLY A 167 10.83 -6.13 -7.36
C GLY A 167 9.50 -6.17 -8.11
N LEU A 168 8.42 -5.66 -7.52
CA LEU A 168 7.10 -5.58 -8.14
C LEU A 168 6.98 -4.28 -8.95
N ARG A 169 6.57 -4.42 -10.21
CA ARG A 169 6.22 -3.28 -11.07
C ARG A 169 4.72 -3.10 -11.08
N LEU A 170 4.24 -2.11 -10.33
CA LEU A 170 2.82 -1.77 -10.22
C LEU A 170 2.52 -0.42 -10.85
N VAL A 171 1.34 -0.28 -11.44
CA VAL A 171 0.84 0.98 -12.01
C VAL A 171 -0.11 1.63 -11.01
N PRO A 172 0.05 2.91 -10.64
CA PRO A 172 -0.85 3.54 -9.68
C PRO A 172 -2.26 3.71 -10.22
N CYS A 173 -3.25 3.40 -9.39
CA CYS A 173 -4.65 3.76 -9.61
C CYS A 173 -5.23 4.40 -8.33
N ALA A 174 -5.62 5.67 -8.43
CA ALA A 174 -6.17 6.43 -7.33
C ALA A 174 -7.61 6.02 -7.01
N ALA A 175 -7.89 5.77 -5.73
CA ALA A 175 -9.25 5.52 -5.27
C ALA A 175 -10.15 6.75 -5.45
N GLU A 176 -9.70 7.91 -4.96
CA GLU A 176 -10.49 9.15 -4.97
C GLU A 176 -10.52 9.81 -6.36
N ASP A 177 -11.72 10.15 -6.86
CA ASP A 177 -11.88 10.83 -8.15
C ASP A 177 -11.16 12.20 -8.15
N ALA A 178 -11.41 13.00 -7.12
CA ALA A 178 -10.80 14.32 -7.01
C ALA A 178 -9.35 14.23 -6.47
N PRO A 179 -8.39 14.99 -7.05
CA PRO A 179 -7.01 15.08 -6.56
C PRO A 179 -6.89 15.99 -5.31
N ARG A 180 -7.87 15.94 -4.41
CA ARG A 180 -7.89 16.71 -3.15
C ARG A 180 -7.49 15.80 -2.01
N VAL A 181 -6.29 16.05 -1.47
CA VAL A 181 -5.75 15.29 -0.35
C VAL A 181 -5.43 16.25 0.80
N PRO A 182 -5.90 15.97 2.03
CA PRO A 182 -5.56 16.79 3.19
C PRO A 182 -4.04 16.91 3.38
N PHE A 183 -3.57 18.12 3.71
CA PHE A 183 -2.14 18.37 3.94
C PHE A 183 -1.53 17.42 4.97
N VAL A 184 -2.24 17.18 6.08
CA VAL A 184 -1.80 16.27 7.15
C VAL A 184 -1.61 14.84 6.63
N ALA A 185 -2.48 14.38 5.72
CA ALA A 185 -2.34 13.05 5.11
C ALA A 185 -1.10 12.97 4.20
N LEU A 186 -0.84 14.01 3.40
CA LEU A 186 0.38 14.10 2.58
C LEU A 186 1.65 14.14 3.44
N LEU A 187 1.65 14.93 4.51
CA LEU A 187 2.78 15.06 5.42
C LEU A 187 3.07 13.73 6.14
N ARG A 188 2.02 13.07 6.65
CA ARG A 188 2.15 11.75 7.28
C ARG A 188 2.78 10.74 6.30
N GLU A 189 2.28 10.67 5.08
CA GLU A 189 2.82 9.75 4.06
C GLU A 189 4.23 10.13 3.64
N ALA A 190 4.59 11.42 3.62
CA ALA A 190 5.96 11.87 3.36
C ALA A 190 6.93 11.43 4.46
N VAL A 191 6.55 11.57 5.73
CA VAL A 191 7.36 11.09 6.86
C VAL A 191 7.56 9.58 6.79
N LEU A 192 6.49 8.82 6.55
CA LEU A 192 6.56 7.35 6.44
C LEU A 192 7.37 6.89 5.23
N LEU A 193 7.26 7.58 4.08
CA LEU A 193 8.05 7.27 2.89
C LEU A 193 9.52 7.61 3.10
N HIS A 194 9.83 8.76 3.71
CA HIS A 194 11.20 9.14 4.03
C HIS A 194 11.85 8.11 4.97
N TRP A 195 11.13 7.68 6.00
CA TRP A 195 11.60 6.62 6.89
C TRP A 195 11.90 5.31 6.14
N TYR A 196 11.00 4.88 5.25
CA TYR A 196 11.24 3.70 4.41
C TYR A 196 12.45 3.86 3.49
N GLN A 197 12.59 5.00 2.81
CA GLN A 197 13.71 5.27 1.88
C GLN A 197 15.05 5.29 2.61
N VAL A 198 15.15 5.97 3.75
CA VAL A 198 16.37 6.00 4.56
C VAL A 198 16.72 4.59 5.06
N GLY A 199 15.74 3.84 5.56
CA GLY A 199 15.96 2.46 5.97
C GLY A 199 16.43 1.56 4.82
N SER A 200 15.86 1.73 3.63
CA SER A 200 16.24 1.00 2.42
C SER A 200 17.65 1.35 1.95
N VAL A 201 17.98 2.64 1.86
CA VAL A 201 19.33 3.10 1.47
C VAL A 201 20.37 2.60 2.45
N PHE A 202 20.11 2.71 3.76
CA PHE A 202 21.00 2.20 4.79
C PHE A 202 21.22 0.69 4.65
N ALA A 203 20.14 -0.10 4.54
CA ALA A 203 20.23 -1.55 4.41
C ALA A 203 21.08 -1.99 3.21
N HIS A 204 20.96 -1.29 2.08
CA HIS A 204 21.77 -1.54 0.88
C HIS A 204 23.21 -1.10 1.06
N ALA A 205 23.45 0.10 1.61
CA ALA A 205 24.80 0.65 1.81
C ALA A 205 25.62 -0.19 2.79
N THR A 206 24.99 -0.76 3.82
CA THR A 206 25.67 -1.58 4.84
C THR A 206 25.57 -3.08 4.58
N ASN A 207 24.93 -3.51 3.49
CA ASN A 207 24.62 -4.92 3.20
C ASN A 207 23.98 -5.66 4.39
N ASN A 208 23.10 -4.97 5.14
CA ASN A 208 22.51 -5.54 6.36
C ASN A 208 21.47 -6.60 5.98
N ARG A 209 21.88 -7.88 6.03
CA ARG A 209 21.06 -9.02 5.60
C ARG A 209 19.71 -9.11 6.33
N HIS A 210 19.67 -8.76 7.61
CA HIS A 210 18.44 -8.79 8.40
C HIS A 210 17.44 -7.74 7.90
N MET A 211 17.90 -6.50 7.67
CA MET A 211 17.05 -5.43 7.13
C MET A 211 16.67 -5.68 5.67
N LEU A 212 17.59 -6.20 4.86
CA LEU A 212 17.33 -6.56 3.46
C LEU A 212 16.26 -7.63 3.35
N ALA A 213 16.26 -8.66 4.21
CA ALA A 213 15.18 -9.66 4.26
C ALA A 213 13.80 -9.05 4.57
N ARG A 214 13.78 -7.87 5.22
CA ARG A 214 12.55 -7.13 5.54
C ARG A 214 12.14 -6.12 4.48
N ILE A 215 12.90 -5.90 3.40
CA ILE A 215 12.52 -5.02 2.28
C ILE A 215 12.64 -5.68 0.91
N ARG A 216 13.25 -6.86 0.83
CA ARG A 216 13.18 -7.83 -0.27
C ARG A 216 12.16 -8.92 0.04
#